data_AF-A0A9P6BH73-F1
#
_entry.id   AF-A0A9P6BH73-F1
#
_cell.length_a   1.000
_cell.length_b   1.000
_cell.length_c   1.000
_cell.angle_alpha   90.00
_cell.angle_beta   90.00
_cell.angle_gamma   90.00
#
_symmetry.space_group_name_H-M   'P 1'
#
loop_
_entity.id
_entity.type
_entity.pdbx_description
1 polymer ?
#
loop_
_entity_poly.entity_id
_entity_poly.type
_entity_poly.pdbx_seq_one_letter_code
_entity_poly.pdbx_strand_id
1 'polypeptide(L)'
;MERDQEDVYRNYLAVVVLYKEACNGFLKQIEETSECFTGLEGHYEFVEEKTRALQFACEKLLQEQTTLQTLADQMASKLSYFHQLEAATRLVNTPGDDVCLRPEFAPMLAKLDECLDYVQQNIRYRDSELYQMRFRQCMTRGMTLIKMHFITKLRALSAEVASKKPVLAKGETLKQATVTALFYVKFKAIAPPLRALIAELEKRCVSHKEYNSLLNDCYNCYFSVRQQHLSSMIISMIQDMGPSQQDKLKFARSGLAYLTSVCMEEYALFYNFFNTGEEEL
;
A
#
# COMPACT_ATOMS: atom_id res chain seq x y z
N MET A 1 123.19 1.81 -15.76
CA MET A 1 122.62 2.81 -16.70
C MET A 1 121.64 2.19 -17.69
N GLU A 2 121.99 1.21 -18.53
CA GLU A 2 121.00 0.56 -19.43
C GLU A 2 120.02 -0.38 -18.69
N ARG A 3 120.48 -1.16 -17.69
CA ARG A 3 119.60 -2.00 -16.84
C ARG A 3 118.64 -1.19 -15.97
N ASP A 4 119.07 -0.03 -15.46
CA ASP A 4 118.23 0.85 -14.63
C ASP A 4 117.09 1.49 -15.45
N GLN A 5 117.30 1.71 -16.75
CA GLN A 5 116.27 2.22 -17.65
C GLN A 5 115.27 1.12 -18.03
N GLU A 6 115.73 -0.11 -18.31
CA GLU A 6 114.85 -1.26 -18.58
C GLU A 6 113.90 -1.60 -17.42
N ASP A 7 114.37 -1.52 -16.17
CA ASP A 7 113.54 -1.79 -14.99
C ASP A 7 112.47 -0.71 -14.76
N VAL A 8 112.77 0.56 -15.08
CA VAL A 8 111.78 1.65 -15.06
C VAL A 8 110.71 1.44 -16.13
N TYR A 9 111.10 1.07 -17.35
CA TYR A 9 110.15 0.75 -18.43
C TYR A 9 109.29 -0.49 -18.10
N ARG A 10 109.87 -1.54 -17.48
CA ARG A 10 109.12 -2.72 -17.03
C ARG A 10 108.11 -2.39 -15.93
N ASN A 11 108.48 -1.55 -14.95
CA ASN A 11 107.55 -1.11 -13.92
C ASN A 11 106.41 -0.27 -14.49
N TYR A 12 106.71 0.65 -15.42
CA TYR A 12 105.68 1.44 -16.09
C TYR A 12 104.74 0.57 -16.92
N LEU A 13 105.28 -0.43 -17.63
CA LEU A 13 104.50 -1.40 -18.38
C LEU A 13 103.59 -2.23 -17.45
N ALA A 14 104.11 -2.67 -16.30
CA ALA A 14 103.33 -3.41 -15.31
C ALA A 14 102.16 -2.58 -14.75
N VAL A 15 102.39 -1.30 -14.45
CA VAL A 15 101.34 -0.36 -14.00
C VAL A 15 100.29 -0.16 -15.09
N VAL A 16 100.70 0.01 -16.36
CA VAL A 16 99.76 0.15 -17.49
C VAL A 16 98.94 -1.13 -17.71
N VAL A 17 99.56 -2.31 -17.56
CA VAL A 17 98.84 -3.60 -17.62
C VAL A 17 97.83 -3.70 -16.48
N LEU A 18 98.20 -3.31 -15.27
CA LEU A 18 97.31 -3.29 -14.09
C LEU A 18 96.11 -2.35 -14.31
N TYR A 19 96.34 -1.15 -14.83
CA TYR A 19 95.26 -0.21 -15.18
C TYR A 19 94.38 -0.76 -16.30
N LYS A 20 94.94 -1.42 -17.31
CA LYS A 20 94.17 -2.07 -18.37
C LYS A 20 93.28 -3.18 -17.83
N GLU A 21 93.80 -4.03 -16.94
CA GLU A 21 93.03 -5.09 -16.28
C GLU A 21 91.92 -4.52 -15.40
N ALA A 22 92.20 -3.46 -14.64
CA ALA A 22 91.20 -2.76 -13.83
C ALA A 22 90.10 -2.14 -14.71
N CYS A 23 90.47 -1.47 -15.80
CA CYS A 23 89.52 -0.91 -16.77
C CYS A 23 88.66 -2.01 -17.41
N ASN A 24 89.25 -3.15 -17.79
CA ASN A 24 88.49 -4.30 -18.30
C ASN A 24 87.52 -4.85 -17.25
N GLY A 25 87.94 -4.90 -15.97
CA GLY A 25 87.07 -5.30 -14.87
C GLY A 25 85.89 -4.35 -14.67
N PHE A 26 86.12 -3.04 -14.72
CA PHE A 26 85.05 -2.05 -14.67
C PHE A 26 84.13 -2.12 -15.89
N LEU A 27 84.67 -2.33 -17.08
CA LEU A 27 83.89 -2.46 -18.30
C LEU A 27 82.95 -3.66 -18.21
N LYS A 28 83.46 -4.80 -17.72
CA LYS A 28 82.66 -6.00 -17.48
C LYS A 28 81.56 -5.77 -16.43
N GLN A 29 81.87 -5.08 -15.33
CA GLN A 29 80.87 -4.73 -14.32
C GLN A 29 79.78 -3.80 -14.86
N ILE A 30 80.16 -2.83 -15.72
CA ILE A 30 79.20 -1.93 -16.39
C ILE A 30 78.32 -2.73 -17.35
N GLU A 31 78.89 -3.66 -18.12
CA GLU A 31 78.12 -4.56 -19.00
C GLU A 31 77.14 -5.43 -18.21
N GLU A 32 77.60 -6.11 -17.15
CA GLU A 32 76.75 -6.92 -16.26
C GLU A 32 75.63 -6.08 -15.60
N THR A 33 75.95 -4.86 -15.17
CA THR A 33 74.97 -3.94 -14.58
C THR A 33 73.97 -3.45 -15.63
N SER A 34 74.43 -3.16 -16.85
CA SER A 34 73.56 -2.77 -17.96
C SER A 34 72.60 -3.89 -18.34
N GLU A 35 73.07 -5.14 -18.42
CA GLU A 35 72.19 -6.30 -18.65
C GLU A 35 71.14 -6.44 -17.53
N CYS A 36 71.52 -6.19 -16.28
CA CYS A 36 70.59 -6.21 -15.15
C CYS A 36 69.52 -5.12 -15.26
N PHE A 37 69.89 -3.89 -15.66
CA PHE A 37 68.93 -2.81 -15.89
C PHE A 37 67.97 -3.13 -17.04
N THR A 38 68.47 -3.67 -18.16
CA THR A 38 67.61 -4.10 -19.28
C THR A 38 66.63 -5.20 -18.85
N GLY A 39 67.08 -6.14 -18.02
CA GLY A 39 66.22 -7.15 -17.42
C GLY A 39 65.16 -6.54 -16.51
N LEU A 40 65.55 -5.61 -15.63
CA LEU A 40 64.63 -4.93 -14.72
C LEU A 40 63.57 -4.12 -15.48
N GLU A 41 63.96 -3.43 -16.56
CA GLU A 41 63.05 -2.67 -17.42
C GLU A 41 62.01 -3.59 -18.07
N GLY A 42 62.43 -4.72 -18.65
CA GLY A 42 61.51 -5.71 -19.21
C GLY A 42 60.57 -6.34 -18.16
N HIS A 43 61.05 -6.58 -16.95
CA HIS A 43 60.21 -7.05 -15.84
C HIS A 43 59.20 -5.98 -15.41
N TYR A 44 59.60 -4.70 -15.39
CA TYR A 44 58.72 -3.59 -15.05
C TYR A 44 57.61 -3.43 -16.08
N GLU A 45 57.94 -3.43 -17.38
CA GLU A 45 56.96 -3.37 -18.45
C GLU A 45 55.95 -4.53 -18.39
N PHE A 46 56.44 -5.75 -18.16
CA PHE A 46 55.58 -6.92 -17.99
C PHE A 46 54.62 -6.76 -16.81
N VAL A 47 55.12 -6.31 -15.65
CA VAL A 47 54.28 -6.08 -14.47
C VAL A 47 53.28 -4.96 -14.71
N GLU A 48 53.68 -3.87 -15.36
CA GLU A 48 52.78 -2.76 -15.70
C GLU A 48 51.66 -3.23 -16.62
N GLU A 49 51.97 -3.96 -17.69
CA GLU A 49 50.98 -4.48 -18.64
C GLU A 49 49.99 -5.41 -17.94
N LYS A 50 50.48 -6.35 -17.11
CA LYS A 50 49.62 -7.27 -16.35
C LYS A 50 48.76 -6.55 -15.31
N THR A 51 49.33 -5.56 -14.62
CA THR A 51 48.61 -4.78 -13.61
C THR A 51 47.50 -3.94 -14.27
N ARG A 52 47.78 -3.31 -15.41
CA ARG A 52 46.79 -2.53 -16.17
C ARG A 52 45.68 -3.42 -16.73
N ALA A 53 46.03 -4.59 -17.26
CA ALA A 53 45.05 -5.57 -17.72
C ALA A 53 44.14 -6.08 -16.58
N LEU A 54 44.71 -6.34 -15.40
CA LEU A 54 43.96 -6.71 -14.21
C LEU A 54 43.05 -5.58 -13.75
N GLN A 55 43.56 -4.35 -13.69
CA GLN A 55 42.78 -3.18 -13.31
C GLN A 55 41.58 -2.99 -14.24
N PHE A 56 41.77 -3.06 -15.55
CA PHE A 56 40.68 -2.95 -16.53
C PHE A 56 39.63 -4.06 -16.35
N ALA A 57 40.07 -5.30 -16.10
CA ALA A 57 39.16 -6.41 -15.84
C ALA A 57 38.34 -6.19 -14.54
N CYS A 58 38.97 -5.69 -13.48
CA CYS A 58 38.31 -5.36 -12.22
C CYS A 58 37.30 -4.21 -12.38
N GLU A 59 37.66 -3.15 -13.08
CA GLU A 59 36.76 -2.02 -13.36
C GLU A 59 35.54 -2.47 -14.16
N LYS A 60 35.75 -3.30 -15.19
CA LYS A 60 34.64 -3.88 -15.96
C LYS A 60 33.72 -4.75 -15.10
N LEU A 61 34.28 -5.62 -14.25
CA LEU A 61 33.49 -6.46 -13.34
C LEU A 61 32.69 -5.62 -12.33
N LEU A 62 33.28 -4.55 -11.78
CA LEU A 62 32.58 -3.63 -10.89
C LEU A 62 31.42 -2.92 -11.60
N GLN A 63 31.62 -2.52 -12.86
CA GLN A 63 30.56 -1.90 -13.66
C GLN A 63 29.42 -2.89 -13.95
N GLU A 64 29.76 -4.13 -14.33
CA GLU A 64 28.78 -5.19 -14.56
C GLU A 64 28.00 -5.52 -13.28
N GLN A 65 28.68 -5.66 -12.14
CA GLN A 65 28.06 -5.89 -10.84
C GLN A 65 27.06 -4.76 -10.50
N THR A 66 27.47 -3.50 -10.66
CA THR A 66 26.62 -2.34 -10.37
C THR A 66 25.38 -2.32 -11.28
N THR A 67 25.55 -2.68 -12.55
CA THR A 67 24.47 -2.75 -13.53
C THR A 67 23.48 -3.86 -13.18
N LEU A 68 23.98 -5.05 -12.84
CA LEU A 68 23.17 -6.19 -12.43
C LEU A 68 22.42 -5.92 -11.14
N GLN A 69 23.05 -5.26 -10.16
CA GLN A 69 22.40 -4.88 -8.91
C GLN A 69 21.25 -3.90 -9.17
N THR A 70 21.50 -2.88 -9.99
CA THR A 70 20.46 -1.89 -10.37
C THR A 70 19.28 -2.56 -11.07
N LEU A 71 19.56 -3.52 -11.96
CA LEU A 71 18.52 -4.28 -12.64
C LEU A 71 17.73 -5.16 -11.66
N ALA A 72 18.40 -5.82 -10.72
CA ALA A 72 17.76 -6.64 -9.69
C ALA A 72 16.83 -5.78 -8.80
N ASP A 73 17.27 -4.60 -8.38
CA ASP A 73 16.48 -3.69 -7.56
C ASP A 73 15.24 -3.18 -8.32
N GLN A 74 15.40 -2.86 -9.61
CA GLN A 74 14.28 -2.51 -10.48
C GLN A 74 13.29 -3.66 -10.62
N MET A 75 13.77 -4.89 -10.84
CA MET A 75 12.90 -6.07 -10.92
C MET A 75 12.16 -6.31 -9.60
N ALA A 76 12.84 -6.20 -8.46
CA ALA A 76 12.24 -6.35 -7.15
C ALA A 76 11.15 -5.30 -6.90
N SER A 77 11.40 -4.04 -7.27
CA SER A 77 10.41 -2.95 -7.13
C SER A 77 9.14 -3.24 -7.95
N LYS A 78 9.27 -3.72 -9.19
CA LYS A 78 8.14 -4.07 -10.06
C LYS A 78 7.39 -5.30 -9.55
N LEU A 79 8.11 -6.31 -9.07
CA LEU A 79 7.51 -7.53 -8.51
C LEU A 79 6.80 -7.28 -7.18
N SER A 80 7.18 -6.25 -6.44
CA SER A 80 6.60 -5.93 -5.13
C SER A 80 5.07 -5.76 -5.18
N TYR A 81 4.53 -5.18 -6.25
CA TYR A 81 3.08 -5.03 -6.46
C TYR A 81 2.37 -6.38 -6.56
N PHE A 82 2.97 -7.34 -7.26
CA PHE A 82 2.42 -8.68 -7.44
C PHE A 82 2.46 -9.51 -6.15
N HIS A 83 3.51 -9.34 -5.33
CA HIS A 83 3.61 -9.99 -4.02
C HIS A 83 2.52 -9.53 -3.03
N GLN A 84 1.97 -8.32 -3.19
CA GLN A 84 0.85 -7.86 -2.36
C GLN A 84 -0.39 -8.74 -2.48
N LEU A 85 -0.56 -9.47 -3.58
CA LEU A 85 -1.72 -10.32 -3.80
C LEU A 85 -1.85 -11.37 -2.69
N GLU A 86 -0.74 -11.98 -2.27
CA GLU A 86 -0.77 -13.02 -1.25
C GLU A 86 -1.20 -12.44 0.12
N ALA A 87 -0.66 -11.28 0.48
CA ALA A 87 -1.03 -10.57 1.70
C ALA A 87 -2.52 -10.18 1.70
N ALA A 88 -3.00 -9.58 0.59
CA ALA A 88 -4.41 -9.21 0.44
C ALA A 88 -5.34 -10.43 0.49
N THR A 89 -4.98 -11.50 -0.23
CA THR A 89 -5.75 -12.76 -0.27
C THR A 89 -5.88 -13.38 1.11
N ARG A 90 -4.78 -13.44 1.88
CA ARG A 90 -4.81 -13.95 3.27
C ARG A 90 -5.73 -13.11 4.16
N LEU A 91 -5.67 -11.78 4.03
CA LEU A 91 -6.50 -10.89 4.85
C LEU A 91 -8.00 -11.06 4.56
N VAL A 92 -8.41 -10.99 3.30
CA VAL A 92 -9.85 -11.07 2.92
C VAL A 92 -10.47 -12.46 3.11
N ASN A 93 -9.64 -13.49 3.22
CA ASN A 93 -10.07 -14.87 3.52
C ASN A 93 -9.95 -15.24 4.99
N THR A 94 -9.51 -14.32 5.85
CA THR A 94 -9.47 -14.60 7.29
C THR A 94 -10.90 -14.84 7.82
N PRO A 95 -11.15 -15.87 8.65
CA PRO A 95 -12.47 -16.09 9.22
C PRO A 95 -12.87 -14.97 10.18
N GLY A 96 -14.16 -14.66 10.20
CA GLY A 96 -14.79 -13.71 11.13
C GLY A 96 -15.43 -12.50 10.45
N ASP A 97 -16.46 -11.94 11.10
CA ASP A 97 -17.25 -10.82 10.58
C ASP A 97 -16.60 -9.45 10.86
N ASP A 98 -15.55 -9.43 11.67
CA ASP A 98 -14.86 -8.21 12.12
C ASP A 98 -13.55 -7.94 11.34
N VAL A 99 -13.29 -8.68 10.25
CA VAL A 99 -12.09 -8.48 9.43
C VAL A 99 -12.00 -7.05 8.89
N CYS A 100 -13.14 -6.46 8.51
CA CYS A 100 -13.20 -5.09 8.01
C CYS A 100 -12.93 -4.02 9.09
N LEU A 101 -12.96 -4.39 10.39
CA LEU A 101 -12.64 -3.49 11.50
C LEU A 101 -11.14 -3.45 11.83
N ARG A 102 -10.35 -4.34 11.22
CA ARG A 102 -8.91 -4.39 11.48
C ARG A 102 -8.22 -3.15 10.92
N PRO A 103 -7.21 -2.61 11.62
CA PRO A 103 -6.54 -1.39 11.18
C PRO A 103 -5.78 -1.58 9.85
N GLU A 104 -5.41 -2.81 9.49
CA GLU A 104 -4.73 -3.10 8.23
C GLU A 104 -5.70 -3.19 7.02
N PHE A 105 -7.02 -3.23 7.26
CA PHE A 105 -8.00 -3.49 6.20
C PHE A 105 -8.11 -2.34 5.20
N ALA A 106 -8.36 -1.11 5.66
CA ALA A 106 -8.46 0.05 4.77
C ALA A 106 -7.14 0.34 4.03
N PRO A 107 -5.94 0.30 4.67
CA PRO A 107 -4.66 0.37 3.96
C PRO A 107 -4.48 -0.73 2.90
N MET A 108 -4.93 -1.96 3.17
CA MET A 108 -4.88 -3.04 2.19
C MET A 108 -5.76 -2.76 0.97
N LEU A 109 -6.97 -2.22 1.16
CA LEU A 109 -7.83 -1.81 0.05
C LEU A 109 -7.18 -0.69 -0.78
N ALA A 110 -6.58 0.32 -0.14
CA ALA A 110 -5.84 1.35 -0.85
C ALA A 110 -4.64 0.76 -1.64
N LYS A 111 -3.95 -0.22 -1.06
CA LYS A 111 -2.86 -0.91 -1.76
C LYS A 111 -3.35 -1.74 -2.94
N LEU A 112 -4.53 -2.34 -2.84
CA LEU A 112 -5.17 -3.03 -3.97
C LEU A 112 -5.50 -2.05 -5.10
N ASP A 113 -5.95 -0.83 -4.80
CA ASP A 113 -6.17 0.21 -5.82
C ASP A 113 -4.86 0.48 -6.58
N GLU A 114 -3.76 0.73 -5.86
CA GLU A 114 -2.43 0.94 -6.46
C GLU A 114 -1.97 -0.25 -7.31
N CYS A 115 -2.17 -1.48 -6.84
CA CYS A 115 -1.81 -2.69 -7.58
C CYS A 115 -2.66 -2.87 -8.84
N LEU A 116 -3.96 -2.58 -8.78
CA LEU A 116 -4.85 -2.63 -9.95
C LEU A 116 -4.44 -1.60 -11.01
N ASP A 117 -4.15 -0.38 -10.60
CA ASP A 117 -3.66 0.69 -11.48
C ASP A 117 -2.32 0.31 -12.12
N TYR A 118 -1.39 -0.22 -11.32
CA TYR A 118 -0.08 -0.65 -11.80
C TYR A 118 -0.19 -1.77 -12.85
N VAL A 119 -1.02 -2.78 -12.59
CA VAL A 119 -1.26 -3.89 -13.53
C VAL A 119 -1.96 -3.38 -14.81
N GLN A 120 -2.89 -2.44 -14.69
CA GLN A 120 -3.56 -1.84 -15.84
C GLN A 120 -2.62 -0.99 -16.70
N GLN A 121 -1.61 -0.35 -16.11
CA GLN A 121 -0.58 0.37 -16.87
C GLN A 121 0.43 -0.58 -17.54
N ASN A 122 0.54 -1.83 -17.06
CA ASN A 122 1.53 -2.81 -17.50
C ASN A 122 0.88 -4.10 -18.08
N ILE A 123 -0.19 -3.97 -18.86
CA ILE A 123 -0.96 -5.11 -19.42
C ILE A 123 -0.11 -6.11 -20.22
N ARG A 124 1.03 -5.66 -20.77
CA ARG A 124 1.96 -6.50 -21.54
C ARG A 124 2.80 -7.46 -20.69
N TYR A 125 2.77 -7.34 -19.36
CA TYR A 125 3.50 -8.25 -18.49
C TYR A 125 2.92 -9.67 -18.57
N ARG A 126 3.79 -10.65 -18.36
CA ARG A 126 3.37 -12.05 -18.29
C ARG A 126 2.35 -12.21 -17.16
N ASP A 127 1.24 -12.88 -17.46
CA ASP A 127 0.15 -13.17 -16.52
C ASP A 127 -0.54 -11.92 -15.94
N SER A 128 -0.39 -10.74 -16.58
CA SER A 128 -0.99 -9.48 -16.12
C SER A 128 -2.51 -9.58 -15.95
N GLU A 129 -3.21 -10.18 -16.91
CA GLU A 129 -4.67 -10.38 -16.85
C GLU A 129 -5.08 -11.28 -15.67
N LEU A 130 -4.30 -12.33 -15.39
CA LEU A 130 -4.54 -13.23 -14.26
C LEU A 130 -4.41 -12.48 -12.92
N TYR A 131 -3.36 -11.69 -12.77
CA TYR A 131 -3.18 -10.87 -11.56
C TYR A 131 -4.26 -9.80 -11.44
N GLN A 132 -4.63 -9.14 -12.53
CA GLN A 132 -5.71 -8.16 -12.53
C GLN A 132 -7.02 -8.80 -12.04
N MET A 133 -7.37 -9.97 -12.57
CA MET A 133 -8.55 -10.72 -12.14
C MET A 133 -8.48 -11.06 -10.64
N ARG A 134 -7.35 -11.55 -10.14
CA ARG A 134 -7.19 -11.92 -8.72
C ARG A 134 -7.23 -10.72 -7.78
N PHE A 135 -6.64 -9.57 -8.17
CA PHE A 135 -6.76 -8.33 -7.42
C PHE A 135 -8.20 -7.83 -7.36
N ARG A 136 -8.94 -7.88 -8.49
CA ARG A 136 -10.37 -7.56 -8.52
C ARG A 136 -11.19 -8.49 -7.62
N GLN A 137 -10.88 -9.78 -7.59
CA GLN A 137 -11.52 -10.73 -6.67
C GLN A 137 -11.29 -10.37 -5.20
N CYS A 138 -10.05 -10.01 -4.83
CA CYS A 138 -9.74 -9.55 -3.48
C CYS A 138 -10.52 -8.27 -3.13
N MET A 139 -10.58 -7.31 -4.07
CA MET A 139 -11.34 -6.07 -3.89
C MET A 139 -12.83 -6.34 -3.69
N THR A 140 -13.46 -7.12 -4.57
CA THR A 140 -14.88 -7.50 -4.47
C THR A 140 -15.16 -8.21 -3.15
N ARG A 141 -14.27 -9.09 -2.69
CA ARG A 141 -14.38 -9.76 -1.40
C ARG A 141 -14.32 -8.76 -0.25
N GLY A 142 -13.37 -7.82 -0.27
CA GLY A 142 -13.27 -6.74 0.71
C GLY A 142 -14.54 -5.88 0.77
N MET A 143 -15.06 -5.43 -0.38
CA MET A 143 -16.32 -4.68 -0.47
C MET A 143 -17.52 -5.50 0.07
N THR A 144 -17.53 -6.81 -0.18
CA THR A 144 -18.56 -7.71 0.33
C THR A 144 -18.50 -7.84 1.86
N LEU A 145 -17.30 -7.87 2.46
CA LEU A 145 -17.13 -7.90 3.91
C LEU A 145 -17.69 -6.63 4.56
N ILE A 146 -17.41 -5.46 3.99
CA ILE A 146 -18.00 -4.17 4.43
C ILE A 146 -19.53 -4.24 4.41
N LYS A 147 -20.10 -4.64 3.26
CA LYS A 147 -21.55 -4.78 3.09
C LYS A 147 -22.16 -5.70 4.14
N MET A 148 -21.59 -6.90 4.30
CA MET A 148 -22.08 -7.90 5.24
C MET A 148 -22.03 -7.38 6.68
N HIS A 149 -20.91 -6.76 7.08
CA HIS A 149 -20.78 -6.18 8.41
C HIS A 149 -21.83 -5.10 8.67
N PHE A 150 -22.01 -4.17 7.72
CA PHE A 150 -23.01 -3.12 7.80
C PHE A 150 -24.43 -3.68 7.98
N ILE A 151 -24.85 -4.58 7.09
CA ILE A 151 -26.18 -5.20 7.11
C ILE A 151 -26.39 -5.94 8.43
N THR A 152 -25.42 -6.73 8.88
CA THR A 152 -25.51 -7.49 10.13
C THR A 152 -25.67 -6.58 11.34
N LYS A 153 -24.84 -5.53 11.47
CA LYS A 153 -24.94 -4.58 12.59
C LYS A 153 -26.28 -3.85 12.58
N LEU A 154 -26.76 -3.42 11.40
CA LEU A 154 -28.01 -2.69 11.31
C LEU A 154 -29.23 -3.57 11.62
N ARG A 155 -29.25 -4.81 11.15
CA ARG A 155 -30.29 -5.79 11.49
C ARG A 155 -30.27 -6.18 12.97
N ALA A 156 -29.08 -6.35 13.56
CA ALA A 156 -28.94 -6.61 14.99
C ALA A 156 -29.52 -5.46 15.83
N LEU A 157 -29.20 -4.22 15.48
CA LEU A 157 -29.79 -3.05 16.14
C LEU A 157 -31.32 -3.00 15.94
N SER A 158 -31.80 -3.29 14.73
CA SER A 158 -33.24 -3.36 14.44
C SER A 158 -33.95 -4.36 15.34
N ALA A 159 -33.39 -5.57 15.51
CA ALA A 159 -33.93 -6.60 16.38
C ALA A 159 -33.91 -6.19 17.87
N GLU A 160 -32.85 -5.52 18.32
CA GLU A 160 -32.73 -5.00 19.69
C GLU A 160 -33.77 -3.90 19.98
N VAL A 161 -34.07 -3.06 19.00
CA VAL A 161 -35.12 -2.03 19.11
C VAL A 161 -36.50 -2.66 19.07
N ALA A 162 -36.73 -3.64 18.19
CA ALA A 162 -38.00 -4.33 18.07
C ALA A 162 -38.37 -5.13 19.34
N SER A 163 -37.40 -5.77 20.00
CA SER A 163 -37.65 -6.54 21.24
C SER A 163 -38.06 -5.66 22.42
N LYS A 164 -37.72 -4.37 22.42
CA LYS A 164 -38.09 -3.41 23.46
C LYS A 164 -39.48 -2.78 23.25
N LYS A 165 -40.05 -2.86 22.03
CA LYS A 165 -41.41 -2.39 21.73
C LYS A 165 -42.51 -3.03 22.60
N PRO A 166 -42.59 -4.37 22.78
CA PRO A 166 -43.67 -5.00 23.54
C PRO A 166 -43.59 -4.76 25.07
N VAL A 167 -42.41 -4.44 25.61
CA VAL A 167 -42.25 -4.08 27.04
C VAL A 167 -42.89 -2.70 27.31
N LEU A 168 -42.91 -1.82 26.32
CA LEU A 168 -43.45 -0.47 26.41
C LEU A 168 -44.98 -0.41 26.20
N ALA A 169 -45.60 -1.46 25.65
CA ALA A 169 -47.04 -1.53 25.42
C ALA A 169 -47.87 -1.95 26.65
N LYS A 170 -47.23 -2.38 27.76
CA LYS A 170 -47.89 -2.87 28.99
C LYS A 170 -48.34 -1.78 29.97
N GLY A 171 -48.71 -0.59 29.48
CA GLY A 171 -49.48 0.38 30.26
C GLY A 171 -48.87 1.77 30.48
N GLU A 172 -47.72 2.10 29.88
CA GLU A 172 -47.19 3.46 29.89
C GLU A 172 -47.26 4.06 28.49
N THR A 173 -48.04 5.13 28.32
CA THR A 173 -48.02 5.95 27.10
C THR A 173 -46.57 6.29 26.79
N LEU A 174 -46.04 5.90 25.63
CA LEU A 174 -44.64 6.16 25.29
C LEU A 174 -44.41 7.67 25.34
N LYS A 175 -43.65 8.13 26.34
CA LYS A 175 -43.16 9.52 26.34
C LYS A 175 -42.36 9.73 25.06
N GLN A 176 -42.69 10.77 24.31
CA GLN A 176 -42.05 11.13 23.04
C GLN A 176 -40.51 11.11 23.13
N ALA A 177 -39.95 11.52 24.27
CA ALA A 177 -38.50 11.49 24.53
C ALA A 177 -37.89 10.08 24.49
N THR A 178 -38.60 9.04 24.95
CA THR A 178 -38.14 7.65 24.97
C THR A 178 -38.15 7.05 23.55
N VAL A 179 -39.13 7.46 22.74
CA VAL A 179 -39.22 7.13 21.31
C VAL A 179 -38.02 7.74 20.58
N THR A 180 -37.83 9.05 20.66
CA THR A 180 -36.72 9.74 20.00
C THR A 180 -35.36 9.18 20.42
N ALA A 181 -35.17 8.85 21.71
CA ALA A 181 -33.95 8.22 22.20
C ALA A 181 -33.70 6.82 21.62
N LEU A 182 -34.69 5.94 21.59
CA LEU A 182 -34.53 4.58 21.06
C LEU A 182 -34.32 4.53 19.55
N PHE A 183 -35.01 5.38 18.79
CA PHE A 183 -35.02 5.30 17.33
C PHE A 183 -33.95 6.14 16.63
N TYR A 184 -33.43 7.19 17.29
CA TYR A 184 -32.39 8.05 16.71
C TYR A 184 -31.06 7.97 17.45
N VAL A 185 -31.04 8.07 18.79
CA VAL A 185 -29.75 8.13 19.53
C VAL A 185 -28.94 6.85 19.34
N LYS A 186 -29.59 5.68 19.42
CA LYS A 186 -28.90 4.40 19.21
C LYS A 186 -28.35 4.22 17.79
N PHE A 187 -29.12 4.62 16.78
CA PHE A 187 -28.67 4.55 15.39
C PHE A 187 -27.51 5.53 15.16
N LYS A 188 -27.61 6.76 15.68
CA LYS A 188 -26.51 7.74 15.65
C LYS A 188 -25.26 7.22 16.35
N ALA A 189 -25.39 6.47 17.45
CA ALA A 189 -24.25 5.93 18.19
C ALA A 189 -23.44 4.89 17.39
N ILE A 190 -24.09 4.08 16.56
CA ILE A 190 -23.40 3.08 15.73
C ILE A 190 -22.96 3.61 14.35
N ALA A 191 -23.44 4.80 13.96
CA ALA A 191 -23.22 5.34 12.63
C ALA A 191 -21.74 5.66 12.31
N PRO A 192 -20.93 6.30 13.18
CA PRO A 192 -19.57 6.69 12.83
C PRO A 192 -18.66 5.55 12.34
N PRO A 193 -18.54 4.40 13.03
CA PRO A 193 -17.69 3.31 12.55
C PRO A 193 -18.23 2.68 11.26
N LEU A 194 -19.56 2.60 11.10
CA LEU A 194 -20.18 2.08 9.89
C LEU A 194 -20.00 3.02 8.70
N ARG A 195 -20.08 4.34 8.93
CA ARG A 195 -19.82 5.36 7.91
C ARG A 195 -18.42 5.26 7.35
N ALA A 196 -17.42 5.06 8.21
CA ALA A 196 -16.03 4.91 7.76
C ALA A 196 -15.87 3.72 6.80
N LEU A 197 -16.53 2.60 7.08
CA LEU A 197 -16.53 1.43 6.19
C LEU A 197 -17.30 1.69 4.90
N ILE A 198 -18.48 2.30 4.98
CA ILE A 198 -19.28 2.65 3.80
C ILE A 198 -18.54 3.64 2.90
N ALA A 199 -17.78 4.59 3.47
CA ALA A 199 -16.98 5.54 2.70
C ALA A 199 -15.91 4.82 1.84
N GLU A 200 -15.31 3.72 2.32
CA GLU A 200 -14.39 2.91 1.51
C GLU A 200 -15.10 2.22 0.34
N LEU A 201 -16.39 1.86 0.50
CA LEU A 201 -17.22 1.31 -0.57
C LEU A 201 -17.63 2.40 -1.57
N GLU A 202 -18.18 3.51 -1.09
CA GLU A 202 -18.62 4.67 -1.90
C GLU A 202 -17.46 5.23 -2.75
N LYS A 203 -16.27 5.38 -2.15
CA LYS A 203 -15.05 5.83 -2.86
C LYS A 203 -14.80 5.03 -4.14
N ARG A 204 -15.01 3.72 -4.10
CA ARG A 204 -14.68 2.81 -5.21
C ARG A 204 -15.82 2.66 -6.21
N CYS A 205 -17.07 2.85 -5.79
CA CYS A 205 -18.23 2.89 -6.69
C CYS A 205 -18.12 3.96 -7.78
N VAL A 206 -17.41 5.08 -7.51
CA VAL A 206 -17.17 6.16 -8.49
C VAL A 206 -16.44 5.64 -9.73
N SER A 207 -15.40 4.84 -9.54
CA SER A 207 -14.56 4.32 -10.64
C SER A 207 -15.00 2.92 -11.10
N HIS A 208 -15.73 2.18 -10.27
CA HIS A 208 -16.04 0.76 -10.47
C HIS A 208 -17.52 0.48 -10.24
N LYS A 209 -18.30 0.58 -11.34
CA LYS A 209 -19.76 0.40 -11.32
C LYS A 209 -20.21 -0.98 -10.84
N GLU A 210 -19.34 -2.00 -10.90
CA GLU A 210 -19.64 -3.33 -10.37
C GLU A 210 -19.98 -3.32 -8.87
N TYR A 211 -19.45 -2.36 -8.10
CA TYR A 211 -19.68 -2.24 -6.66
C TYR A 211 -20.98 -1.52 -6.30
N ASN A 212 -21.64 -0.85 -7.25
CA ASN A 212 -22.92 -0.18 -7.01
C ASN A 212 -23.99 -1.16 -6.51
N SER A 213 -23.98 -2.40 -7.00
CA SER A 213 -24.88 -3.45 -6.49
C SER A 213 -24.72 -3.71 -4.99
N LEU A 214 -23.48 -3.68 -4.48
CA LEU A 214 -23.17 -3.89 -3.07
C LEU A 214 -23.57 -2.69 -2.20
N LEU A 215 -23.41 -1.47 -2.74
CA LEU A 215 -23.84 -0.25 -2.08
C LEU A 215 -25.37 -0.15 -2.02
N ASN A 216 -26.05 -0.50 -3.11
CA ASN A 216 -27.52 -0.56 -3.18
C ASN A 216 -28.10 -1.55 -2.16
N ASP A 217 -27.46 -2.70 -1.94
CA ASP A 217 -27.86 -3.62 -0.87
C ASP A 217 -27.78 -2.95 0.53
N CYS A 218 -26.81 -2.07 0.75
CA CYS A 218 -26.68 -1.31 2.00
C CYS A 218 -27.81 -0.28 2.12
N TYR A 219 -28.11 0.47 1.06
CA TYR A 219 -29.25 1.41 1.00
C TYR A 219 -30.57 0.68 1.27
N ASN A 220 -30.84 -0.41 0.55
CA ASN A 220 -32.04 -1.22 0.70
C ASN A 220 -32.20 -1.75 2.13
N CYS A 221 -31.11 -2.25 2.74
CA CYS A 221 -31.16 -2.68 4.13
C CYS A 221 -31.43 -1.52 5.08
N TYR A 222 -30.83 -0.34 4.85
CA TYR A 222 -31.06 0.84 5.65
C TYR A 222 -32.52 1.28 5.60
N PHE A 223 -33.05 1.53 4.41
CA PHE A 223 -34.43 1.98 4.24
C PHE A 223 -35.43 0.94 4.75
N SER A 224 -35.20 -0.36 4.52
CA SER A 224 -36.04 -1.42 5.06
C SER A 224 -36.09 -1.41 6.59
N VAL A 225 -34.93 -1.29 7.26
CA VAL A 225 -34.86 -1.20 8.72
C VAL A 225 -35.56 0.06 9.23
N ARG A 226 -35.32 1.22 8.61
CA ARG A 226 -35.98 2.48 9.02
C ARG A 226 -37.49 2.43 8.83
N GLN A 227 -37.97 1.96 7.67
CA GLN A 227 -39.38 1.86 7.35
C GLN A 227 -40.14 0.97 8.36
N GLN A 228 -39.54 -0.15 8.77
CA GLN A 228 -40.12 -1.06 9.76
C GLN A 228 -40.37 -0.36 11.11
N HIS A 229 -39.50 0.57 11.50
CA HIS A 229 -39.61 1.29 12.76
C HIS A 229 -40.51 2.52 12.67
N LEU A 230 -40.31 3.32 11.62
CA LEU A 230 -41.03 4.57 11.40
C LEU A 230 -42.52 4.36 11.17
N SER A 231 -42.91 3.38 10.36
CA SER A 231 -44.34 3.17 10.01
C SER A 231 -45.20 3.00 11.27
N SER A 232 -44.75 2.15 12.20
CA SER A 232 -45.47 1.94 13.46
C SER A 232 -45.51 3.18 14.35
N MET A 233 -44.44 3.97 14.36
CA MET A 233 -44.35 5.18 15.16
C MET A 233 -45.25 6.29 14.61
N ILE A 234 -45.18 6.55 13.31
CA ILE A 234 -45.94 7.59 12.63
C ILE A 234 -47.44 7.32 12.78
N ILE A 235 -47.88 6.08 12.57
CA ILE A 235 -49.29 5.69 12.73
C ILE A 235 -49.75 5.92 14.18
N SER A 236 -48.98 5.46 15.17
CA SER A 236 -49.31 5.67 16.59
C SER A 236 -49.41 7.16 16.93
N MET A 237 -48.46 7.98 16.49
CA MET A 237 -48.43 9.40 16.84
C MET A 237 -49.56 10.19 16.17
N ILE A 238 -49.91 9.84 14.93
CA ILE A 238 -51.07 10.44 14.25
C ILE A 238 -52.38 10.04 14.92
N GLN A 239 -52.49 8.80 15.41
CA GLN A 239 -53.66 8.32 16.16
C GLN A 239 -53.77 9.01 17.53
N ASP A 240 -52.65 9.18 18.25
CA ASP A 240 -52.60 9.87 19.54
C ASP A 240 -52.90 11.37 19.42
N MET A 241 -52.50 12.00 18.31
CA MET A 241 -52.89 13.37 17.95
C MET A 241 -54.39 13.48 17.59
N GLY A 242 -55.13 12.38 17.66
CA GLY A 242 -56.40 12.11 17.01
C GLY A 242 -57.46 13.23 17.02
N PRO A 243 -58.47 13.10 16.15
CA PRO A 243 -59.40 14.17 15.86
C PRO A 243 -60.35 14.35 17.04
N SER A 244 -60.03 15.26 17.97
CA SER A 244 -61.10 15.96 18.67
C SER A 244 -61.98 16.59 17.58
N GLN A 245 -63.28 16.29 17.59
CA GLN A 245 -64.23 16.69 16.54
C GLN A 245 -64.25 18.20 16.25
N GLN A 246 -63.59 19.03 17.06
CA GLN A 246 -63.69 20.48 17.01
C GLN A 246 -62.57 21.22 16.27
N ASP A 247 -61.42 20.61 15.93
CA ASP A 247 -60.34 21.37 15.26
C ASP A 247 -59.47 20.56 14.27
N LYS A 248 -60.07 20.24 13.11
CA LYS A 248 -59.39 19.54 12.00
C LYS A 248 -58.18 20.31 11.45
N LEU A 249 -58.19 21.64 11.53
CA LEU A 249 -57.10 22.49 11.06
C LEU A 249 -55.88 22.40 11.97
N LYS A 250 -56.09 22.42 13.29
CA LYS A 250 -55.02 22.19 14.26
C LYS A 250 -54.43 20.80 14.12
N PHE A 251 -55.26 19.77 13.96
CA PHE A 251 -54.79 18.41 13.66
C PHE A 251 -53.91 18.37 12.40
N ALA A 252 -54.38 18.92 11.28
CA ALA A 252 -53.62 18.94 10.03
C ALA A 252 -52.28 19.68 10.16
N ARG A 253 -52.26 20.84 10.82
CA ARG A 253 -51.04 21.63 11.05
C ARG A 253 -50.04 20.87 11.94
N SER A 254 -50.51 20.27 13.03
CA SER A 254 -49.66 19.48 13.93
C SER A 254 -49.13 18.21 13.26
N GLY A 255 -49.96 17.51 12.49
CA GLY A 255 -49.55 16.34 11.72
C GLY A 255 -48.52 16.67 10.63
N LEU A 256 -48.73 17.76 9.88
CA LEU A 256 -47.76 18.25 8.90
C LEU A 256 -46.43 18.61 9.55
N ALA A 257 -46.46 19.41 10.63
CA ALA A 257 -45.25 19.80 11.35
C ALA A 257 -44.48 18.58 11.88
N TYR A 258 -45.20 17.57 12.40
CA TYR A 258 -44.59 16.31 12.85
C TYR A 258 -43.95 15.54 11.70
N LEU A 259 -44.65 15.33 10.58
CA LEU A 259 -44.10 14.63 9.41
C LEU A 259 -42.88 15.35 8.85
N THR A 260 -42.92 16.69 8.77
CA THR A 260 -41.75 17.49 8.36
C THR A 260 -40.56 17.28 9.31
N SER A 261 -40.78 17.27 10.62
CA SER A 261 -39.72 16.99 11.60
C SER A 261 -39.12 15.60 11.40
N VAL A 262 -39.97 14.57 11.23
CA VAL A 262 -39.53 13.20 10.99
C VAL A 262 -38.71 13.09 9.70
N CYS A 263 -39.16 13.72 8.61
CA CYS A 263 -38.40 13.75 7.35
C CYS A 263 -37.03 14.41 7.52
N MET A 264 -36.96 15.56 8.22
CA MET A 264 -35.69 16.23 8.49
C MET A 264 -34.75 15.39 9.35
N GLU A 265 -35.28 14.70 10.37
CA GLU A 265 -34.50 13.82 11.23
C GLU A 265 -34.01 12.56 10.50
N GLU A 266 -34.81 11.95 9.64
CA GLU A 266 -34.40 10.82 8.81
C GLU A 266 -33.36 11.20 7.77
N TYR A 267 -33.52 12.37 7.14
CA TYR A 267 -32.52 12.92 6.23
C TYR A 267 -31.19 13.10 6.95
N ALA A 268 -31.20 13.79 8.10
CA ALA A 268 -30.00 13.96 8.92
C ALA A 268 -29.42 12.62 9.40
N LEU A 269 -30.27 11.62 9.70
CA LEU A 269 -29.81 10.30 10.11
C LEU A 269 -29.12 9.56 8.96
N PHE A 270 -29.68 9.61 7.75
CA PHE A 270 -29.11 8.99 6.57
C PHE A 270 -27.67 9.45 6.33
N TYR A 271 -27.44 10.76 6.37
CA TYR A 271 -26.11 11.36 6.25
C TYR A 271 -25.22 11.18 7.47
N ASN A 272 -25.63 10.45 8.51
CA ASN A 272 -24.67 9.92 9.49
C ASN A 272 -24.05 8.60 9.02
N PHE A 273 -24.70 7.85 8.11
CA PHE A 273 -24.21 6.57 7.59
C PHE A 273 -23.59 6.67 6.20
N PHE A 274 -24.14 7.50 5.32
CA PHE A 274 -23.75 7.56 3.91
C PHE A 274 -23.24 8.97 3.51
N ASN A 275 -22.29 9.04 2.57
CA ASN A 275 -21.88 10.29 1.93
C ASN A 275 -22.59 10.51 0.60
N THR A 276 -23.04 9.43 -0.05
CA THR A 276 -23.82 9.46 -1.30
C THR A 276 -25.21 8.89 -1.08
N GLY A 277 -26.08 8.97 -2.10
CA GLY A 277 -27.42 8.37 -2.03
C GLY A 277 -28.57 9.30 -2.36
N GLU A 278 -28.30 10.49 -2.93
CA GLU A 278 -29.36 11.46 -3.26
C GLU A 278 -30.30 10.98 -4.36
N GLU A 279 -29.84 10.12 -5.26
CA GLU A 279 -30.68 9.55 -6.33
C GLU A 279 -31.60 8.43 -5.80
N GLU A 280 -31.26 7.87 -4.64
CA GLU A 280 -31.97 6.79 -3.96
C GLU A 280 -32.93 7.25 -2.86
N LEU A 281 -32.95 8.56 -2.54
CA LEU A 281 -33.86 9.22 -1.58
C LEU A 281 -35.17 9.67 -2.22
#